data_AF-A0A2E4YB03-F1
#
_entry.id   AF-A0A2E4YB03-F1
#
_cell.length_a   1.000
_cell.length_b   1.000
_cell.length_c   1.000
_cell.angle_alpha   90.00
_cell.angle_beta   90.00
_cell.angle_gamma   90.00
#
_symmetry.space_group_name_H-M   'P 1'
#
loop_
_entity.id
_entity.type
_entity.pdbx_description
1 polymer ?
#
loop_
_entity_poly.entity_id
_entity_poly.type
_entity_poly.pdbx_seq_one_letter_code
_entity_poly.pdbx_strand_id
1 'polypeptide(L)'
;MENLFEGNNWDGTRDALLEGLEGTKRDTMSAVLENTKVALNESATAGATQAGNIATLNKVILPVIRRVMPTVIANEIIGVQPMTGPVGQIHTLRVRYAEAKAGVAAGDEALSPFEIANAYSGDAAGAPASTASLEGEAGSKMSIQVLKQTVEAKTRKLSARWTFEAAQDANSMHGLDIEAEIMAALAMEITAEIDQEILGSLSSLATTGATYDMSASFTGTPTFIGDRHAVLATLINQQANLVAQRTRRGAANWAVISPSALTVLQSATTSAFARTTEGTFEAPTNTKFVGTLNSTMRVYVNTYASNDDVLLGYKGQGEIDAAAFYCPYVPLMSSGVVVDPSSFEPVVSFMTRYGYVELTNTASSLGNAADYVSKIAVSNLSFV
;
A
#
# COMPACT_ATOMS: atom_id res chain seq x y z
N MET A 1 40.17 48.46 32.61
CA MET A 1 40.99 48.99 31.48
C MET A 1 41.13 50.52 31.58
N GLU A 2 40.93 51.12 32.76
CA GLU A 2 40.84 52.57 32.94
C GLU A 2 42.19 53.19 33.34
N ASN A 3 43.13 52.39 33.89
CA ASN A 3 44.43 52.87 34.38
C ASN A 3 45.61 52.65 33.40
N LEU A 4 45.35 52.24 32.16
CA LEU A 4 46.41 51.95 31.16
C LEU A 4 46.73 53.17 30.27
N PHE A 5 45.80 54.14 30.19
CA PHE A 5 45.91 55.32 29.32
C PHE A 5 46.04 56.65 30.09
N GLU A 6 45.99 56.64 31.42
CA GLU A 6 46.24 57.81 32.26
C GLU A 6 47.57 57.67 33.02
N GLY A 7 48.40 58.72 32.95
CA GLY A 7 49.77 58.72 33.46
C GLY A 7 50.76 57.99 32.55
N ASN A 8 52.07 58.21 32.71
CA ASN A 8 53.18 57.70 31.88
C ASN A 8 53.32 56.15 31.81
N ASN A 9 52.28 55.38 32.15
CA ASN A 9 52.26 53.92 32.17
C ASN A 9 52.27 53.29 30.77
N TRP A 10 51.75 53.99 29.74
CA TRP A 10 51.80 53.50 28.35
C TRP A 10 53.22 53.46 27.81
N ASP A 11 54.02 54.50 28.07
CA ASP A 11 55.42 54.53 27.62
C ASP A 11 56.24 53.41 28.29
N GLY A 12 56.03 53.16 29.58
CA GLY A 12 56.69 52.05 30.29
C GLY A 12 56.27 50.67 29.77
N THR A 13 55.00 50.49 29.40
CA THR A 13 54.50 49.22 28.84
C THR A 13 54.98 49.02 27.40
N ARG A 14 55.03 50.09 26.60
CA ARG A 14 55.59 50.08 25.25
C ARG A 14 57.06 49.67 25.28
N ASP A 15 57.86 50.27 26.16
CA ASP A 15 59.29 50.01 26.21
C ASP A 15 59.58 48.57 26.70
N ALA A 16 58.76 48.02 27.60
CA ALA A 16 58.82 46.60 27.99
C ALA A 16 58.45 45.63 26.85
N LEU A 17 57.45 45.97 26.02
CA LEU A 17 57.06 45.17 24.85
C LEU A 17 58.05 45.27 23.68
N LEU A 18 58.90 46.30 23.69
CA LEU A 18 59.99 46.49 22.73
C LEU A 18 61.35 45.95 23.25
N GLU A 19 61.37 45.36 24.45
CA GLU A 19 62.56 44.73 25.02
C GLU A 19 62.96 43.50 24.20
N GLY A 20 64.23 43.44 23.78
CA GLY A 20 64.77 42.36 22.93
C GLY A 20 64.63 42.55 21.41
N LEU A 21 64.00 43.64 20.93
CA LEU A 21 64.01 44.01 19.51
C LEU A 21 65.01 45.14 19.21
N GLU A 22 65.84 44.98 18.17
CA GLU A 22 66.83 45.98 17.74
C GLU A 22 66.61 46.44 16.29
N GLY A 23 66.98 47.69 16.01
CA GLY A 23 66.93 48.30 14.67
C GLY A 23 65.51 48.49 14.13
N THR A 24 65.36 48.39 12.80
CA THR A 24 64.13 48.74 12.06
C THR A 24 62.88 47.96 12.52
N LYS A 25 63.04 46.78 13.13
CA LYS A 25 61.91 46.00 13.67
C LYS A 25 61.31 46.61 14.93
N ARG A 26 62.13 47.24 15.78
CA ARG A 26 61.65 47.98 16.95
C ARG A 26 60.84 49.20 16.51
N ASP A 27 61.32 49.91 15.50
CA ASP A 27 60.67 51.13 15.02
C ASP A 27 59.33 50.85 14.33
N THR A 28 59.24 49.76 13.55
CA THR A 28 57.97 49.35 12.94
C THR A 28 56.97 48.82 13.97
N MET A 29 57.43 48.03 14.95
CA MET A 29 56.58 47.55 16.04
C MET A 29 56.07 48.71 16.91
N SER A 30 56.94 49.69 17.20
CA SER A 30 56.57 50.90 17.94
C SER A 30 55.50 51.72 17.20
N ALA A 31 55.67 51.92 15.89
CA ALA A 31 54.68 52.62 15.07
C ALA A 31 53.33 51.88 14.99
N VAL A 32 53.35 50.54 14.92
CA VAL A 32 52.13 49.72 14.92
C VAL A 32 51.41 49.79 16.28
N LEU A 33 52.16 49.76 17.39
CA LEU A 33 51.58 49.85 18.73
C LEU A 33 50.94 51.22 18.99
N GLU A 34 51.56 52.31 18.52
CA GLU A 34 50.98 53.65 18.67
C GLU A 34 49.73 53.84 17.78
N ASN A 35 49.74 53.31 16.54
CA ASN A 35 48.54 53.30 15.70
C ASN A 35 47.40 52.45 16.31
N THR A 36 47.73 51.36 16.99
CA THR A 36 46.75 50.49 17.65
C THR A 36 46.11 51.19 18.85
N LYS A 37 46.88 51.98 19.61
CA LYS A 37 46.34 52.82 20.69
C LYS A 37 45.39 53.89 20.17
N VAL A 38 45.71 54.56 19.06
CA VAL A 38 44.82 55.55 18.44
C VAL A 38 43.50 54.89 18.02
N ALA A 39 43.56 53.72 17.37
CA ALA A 39 42.34 52.97 16.99
C ALA A 39 41.52 52.49 18.22
N LEU A 40 42.18 52.11 19.31
CA LEU A 40 41.51 51.70 20.55
C LEU A 40 40.87 52.89 21.28
N ASN A 41 41.50 54.06 21.30
CA ASN A 41 40.92 55.27 21.88
C ASN A 41 39.78 55.85 21.02
N GLU A 42 39.87 55.77 19.69
CA GLU A 42 38.78 56.17 18.79
C GLU A 42 37.57 55.22 18.89
N SER A 43 37.78 53.94 19.22
CA SER A 43 36.72 52.95 19.37
C SER A 43 36.08 52.87 20.77
N ALA A 44 36.65 53.54 21.77
CA ALA A 44 36.20 53.48 23.17
C ALA A 44 35.52 54.76 23.65
N THR A 45 34.56 55.30 22.87
CA THR A 45 33.66 56.34 23.39
C THR A 45 32.59 55.69 24.28
N ALA A 46 32.41 56.19 25.51
CA ALA A 46 31.47 55.67 26.50
C ALA A 46 30.02 55.65 25.94
N GLY A 47 29.51 54.44 25.67
CA GLY A 47 28.17 54.22 25.11
C GLY A 47 28.15 53.53 23.74
N ALA A 48 29.30 53.25 23.13
CA ALA A 48 29.35 52.47 21.89
C ALA A 48 28.97 51.00 22.13
N THR A 49 27.71 50.65 21.83
CA THR A 49 27.28 49.25 21.77
C THR A 49 27.71 48.71 20.41
N GLN A 50 28.83 48.00 20.34
CA GLN A 50 29.17 47.25 19.13
C GLN A 50 28.14 46.15 18.93
N ALA A 51 27.15 46.40 18.07
CA ALA A 51 26.42 45.36 17.36
C ALA A 51 27.31 44.80 16.24
N GLY A 52 28.48 44.28 16.60
CA GLY A 52 29.24 43.42 15.70
C GLY A 52 28.46 42.11 15.57
N ASN A 53 28.40 41.54 14.37
CA ASN A 53 27.97 40.15 14.16
C ASN A 53 28.90 39.24 14.97
N ILE A 54 28.63 39.09 16.27
CA ILE A 54 29.04 37.92 17.05
C ILE A 54 28.44 36.78 16.26
N ALA A 55 29.32 35.98 15.63
CA ALA A 55 29.00 34.90 14.73
C ALA A 55 27.67 34.25 15.12
N THR A 56 26.58 34.67 14.46
CA THR A 56 25.34 33.93 14.53
C THR A 56 25.71 32.62 13.86
N LEU A 57 25.93 31.59 14.66
CA LEU A 57 26.04 30.23 14.16
C LEU A 57 24.79 30.02 13.32
N ASN A 58 24.94 30.11 11.99
CA ASN A 58 23.90 29.71 11.07
C ASN A 58 23.68 28.24 11.37
N LYS A 59 22.58 27.94 12.07
CA LYS A 59 22.21 26.58 12.39
C LYS A 59 21.87 25.91 11.07
N VAL A 60 22.83 25.15 10.52
CA VAL A 60 22.60 24.30 9.36
C VAL A 60 21.76 23.12 9.87
N ILE A 61 20.45 23.22 9.72
CA ILE A 61 19.55 22.11 10.03
C ILE A 61 19.65 21.13 8.86
N LEU A 62 20.20 19.95 9.11
CA LEU A 62 20.14 18.86 8.14
C LEU A 62 18.66 18.48 7.92
N PRO A 63 18.22 18.27 6.67
CA PRO A 63 16.85 17.87 6.39
C PRO A 63 16.45 16.62 7.17
N VAL A 64 15.23 16.61 7.67
CA VAL A 64 14.66 15.43 8.35
C VAL A 64 14.26 14.41 7.29
N ILE A 65 14.76 13.19 7.42
CA ILE A 65 14.41 12.07 6.55
C ILE A 65 13.11 11.45 7.05
N ARG A 66 12.14 11.28 6.16
CA ARG A 66 10.86 10.61 6.42
C ARG A 66 10.81 9.25 5.75
N ARG A 67 10.05 8.32 6.31
CA ARG A 67 9.61 7.11 5.61
C ARG A 67 8.30 7.41 4.88
N VAL A 68 8.21 7.02 3.62
CA VAL A 68 6.97 7.14 2.83
C VAL A 68 6.21 5.82 2.91
N MET A 69 4.89 5.88 3.07
CA MET A 69 4.05 4.68 3.01
C MET A 69 3.80 4.24 1.56
N PRO A 70 3.69 2.92 1.30
CA PRO A 70 3.38 2.43 -0.05
C PRO A 70 1.99 2.86 -0.50
N THR A 71 1.79 2.97 -1.82
CA THR A 71 0.46 3.25 -2.37
C THR A 71 -0.51 2.10 -2.08
N VAL A 72 -1.79 2.41 -1.88
CA VAL A 72 -2.86 1.43 -1.61
C VAL A 72 -3.34 0.79 -2.92
N ILE A 73 -3.64 -0.52 -2.92
CA ILE A 73 -4.09 -1.26 -4.11
C ILE A 73 -5.48 -1.86 -3.99
N ALA A 74 -6.05 -1.89 -2.79
CA ALA A 74 -7.35 -2.48 -2.52
C ALA A 74 -8.43 -2.13 -3.56
N ASN A 75 -8.57 -0.85 -3.93
CA ASN A 75 -9.59 -0.38 -4.89
C ASN A 75 -9.45 -0.99 -6.29
N GLU A 76 -8.24 -1.38 -6.70
CA GLU A 76 -7.96 -1.93 -8.03
C GLU A 76 -8.30 -3.42 -8.14
N ILE A 77 -8.36 -4.14 -7.01
CA ILE A 77 -8.48 -5.60 -6.95
C ILE A 77 -9.84 -6.10 -6.46
N ILE A 78 -10.61 -5.28 -5.75
CA ILE A 78 -11.98 -5.61 -5.27
C ILE A 78 -13.03 -4.66 -5.84
N GLY A 79 -14.30 -5.04 -5.68
CA GLY A 79 -15.43 -4.18 -6.03
C GLY A 79 -15.71 -3.14 -4.94
N VAL A 80 -16.02 -1.90 -5.33
CA VAL A 80 -16.38 -0.83 -4.40
C VAL A 80 -17.87 -0.50 -4.50
N GLN A 81 -18.60 -0.63 -3.38
CA GLN A 81 -20.04 -0.32 -3.33
C GLN A 81 -20.38 0.57 -2.13
N PRO A 82 -20.50 1.89 -2.33
CA PRO A 82 -20.78 2.81 -1.22
C PRO A 82 -22.15 2.50 -0.57
N MET A 83 -22.18 2.56 0.76
CA MET A 83 -23.39 2.35 1.55
C MET A 83 -24.00 3.69 1.97
N THR A 84 -25.33 3.80 1.88
CA THR A 84 -26.07 4.99 2.34
C THR A 84 -26.48 4.90 3.81
N GLY A 85 -26.58 3.68 4.35
CA GLY A 85 -26.90 3.40 5.74
C GLY A 85 -25.88 2.46 6.39
N PRO A 86 -25.97 2.25 7.72
CA PRO A 86 -25.03 1.39 8.44
C PRO A 86 -25.13 -0.09 8.07
N VAL A 87 -26.25 -0.51 7.47
CA VAL A 87 -26.46 -1.87 6.95
C VAL A 87 -26.92 -1.79 5.50
N GLY A 88 -26.24 -2.53 4.62
CA GLY A 88 -26.58 -2.72 3.22
C GLY A 88 -27.05 -4.15 2.95
N GLN A 89 -27.64 -4.37 1.78
CA GLN A 89 -28.05 -5.71 1.34
C GLN A 89 -27.58 -5.94 -0.09
N ILE A 90 -26.89 -7.06 -0.30
CA ILE A 90 -26.55 -7.57 -1.61
C ILE A 90 -27.56 -8.66 -1.96
N HIS A 91 -28.20 -8.50 -3.10
CA HIS A 91 -29.16 -9.48 -3.61
C HIS A 91 -28.49 -10.30 -4.70
N THR A 92 -28.66 -11.61 -4.63
CA THR A 92 -28.17 -12.53 -5.66
C THR A 92 -29.33 -13.34 -6.21
N LEU A 93 -29.30 -13.61 -7.51
CA LEU A 93 -30.32 -14.39 -8.20
C LEU A 93 -29.71 -15.70 -8.67
N ARG A 94 -30.36 -16.82 -8.33
CA ARG A 94 -30.05 -18.15 -8.89
C ARG A 94 -31.21 -18.68 -9.70
N VAL A 95 -30.88 -19.40 -10.75
CA VAL A 95 -31.83 -20.20 -11.51
C VAL A 95 -31.62 -21.66 -11.13
N ARG A 96 -32.69 -22.34 -10.72
CA ARG A 96 -32.66 -23.74 -10.27
C ARG A 96 -33.62 -24.61 -11.06
N TYR A 97 -33.25 -25.87 -11.24
CA TYR A 97 -34.17 -26.87 -11.75
C TYR A 97 -35.29 -27.11 -10.74
N ALA A 98 -36.55 -27.11 -11.18
CA ALA A 98 -37.69 -27.24 -10.28
C ALA A 98 -38.11 -28.71 -10.06
N GLU A 99 -37.66 -29.62 -10.92
CA GLU A 99 -38.07 -31.03 -10.94
C GLU A 99 -36.83 -31.92 -11.09
N ALA A 100 -36.92 -33.16 -10.62
CA ALA A 100 -35.84 -34.13 -10.79
C ALA A 100 -35.96 -34.82 -12.16
N LYS A 101 -34.97 -34.67 -13.04
CA LYS A 101 -34.96 -35.27 -14.37
C LYS A 101 -33.54 -35.39 -14.91
N ALA A 102 -33.26 -36.47 -15.63
CA ALA A 102 -32.00 -36.66 -16.38
C ALA A 102 -30.72 -36.42 -15.56
N GLY A 103 -30.65 -37.02 -14.37
CA GLY A 103 -29.48 -36.91 -13.48
C GLY A 103 -29.42 -35.65 -12.62
N VAL A 104 -30.43 -34.78 -12.70
CA VAL A 104 -30.55 -33.55 -11.92
C VAL A 104 -31.60 -33.71 -10.83
N ALA A 105 -31.34 -33.18 -9.64
CA ALA A 105 -32.29 -33.07 -8.55
C ALA A 105 -33.01 -31.71 -8.56
N ALA A 106 -34.24 -31.70 -8.03
CA ALA A 106 -34.95 -30.45 -7.81
C ALA A 106 -34.18 -29.56 -6.81
N GLY A 107 -33.89 -28.33 -7.21
CA GLY A 107 -33.08 -27.38 -6.44
C GLY A 107 -31.64 -27.23 -6.91
N ASP A 108 -31.17 -28.07 -7.83
CA ASP A 108 -29.84 -27.94 -8.43
C ASP A 108 -29.75 -26.66 -9.28
N GLU A 109 -28.58 -26.04 -9.30
CA GLU A 109 -28.37 -24.78 -10.02
C GLU A 109 -28.21 -25.00 -11.53
N ALA A 110 -29.05 -24.34 -12.32
CA ALA A 110 -29.10 -24.54 -13.76
C ALA A 110 -27.96 -23.87 -14.52
N LEU A 111 -27.42 -22.77 -13.99
CA LEU A 111 -26.33 -22.02 -14.59
C LEU A 111 -24.99 -22.24 -13.86
N SER A 112 -24.84 -23.40 -13.21
CA SER A 112 -23.61 -23.74 -12.51
C SER A 112 -22.42 -23.83 -13.47
N PRO A 113 -21.23 -23.35 -13.05
CA PRO A 113 -20.00 -23.48 -13.84
C PRO A 113 -19.51 -24.93 -13.95
N PHE A 114 -19.84 -25.78 -12.97
CA PHE A 114 -19.30 -27.13 -12.83
C PHE A 114 -20.13 -28.21 -13.52
N GLU A 115 -21.45 -28.09 -13.47
CA GLU A 115 -22.37 -29.12 -13.98
C GLU A 115 -23.53 -28.48 -14.74
N ILE A 116 -23.91 -29.08 -15.87
CA ILE A 116 -25.07 -28.69 -16.67
C ILE A 116 -25.88 -29.95 -16.96
N ALA A 117 -27.20 -29.80 -16.92
CA ALA A 117 -28.12 -30.86 -17.29
C ALA A 117 -28.12 -31.09 -18.80
N ASN A 118 -27.61 -32.24 -19.24
CA ASN A 118 -27.52 -32.55 -20.68
C ASN A 118 -28.89 -32.88 -21.32
N ALA A 119 -29.90 -33.21 -20.52
CA ALA A 119 -31.16 -33.80 -20.99
C ALA A 119 -32.42 -33.23 -20.31
N TYR A 120 -32.31 -32.12 -19.58
CA TYR A 120 -33.45 -31.60 -18.81
C TYR A 120 -34.64 -31.21 -19.68
N SER A 121 -34.38 -30.58 -20.84
CA SER A 121 -35.40 -30.19 -21.83
C SER A 121 -35.69 -31.27 -22.87
N GLY A 122 -34.89 -32.34 -22.93
CA GLY A 122 -34.95 -33.36 -23.96
C GLY A 122 -35.40 -34.72 -23.44
N ASP A 123 -34.99 -35.77 -24.16
CA ASP A 123 -35.09 -37.14 -23.68
C ASP A 123 -34.04 -37.41 -22.60
N ALA A 124 -34.23 -38.47 -21.80
CA ALA A 124 -33.30 -38.80 -20.73
C ALA A 124 -31.93 -39.31 -21.21
N ALA A 125 -31.71 -39.42 -22.53
CA ALA A 125 -30.49 -39.93 -23.15
C ALA A 125 -29.55 -38.83 -23.68
N GLY A 126 -29.87 -37.55 -23.43
CA GLY A 126 -29.05 -36.42 -23.88
C GLY A 126 -29.33 -36.00 -25.32
N ALA A 127 -30.47 -36.42 -25.87
CA ALA A 127 -30.92 -36.07 -27.21
C ALA A 127 -32.24 -35.28 -27.15
N PRO A 128 -32.60 -34.56 -28.23
CA PRO A 128 -33.92 -33.96 -28.33
C PRO A 128 -34.99 -35.06 -28.27
N ALA A 129 -36.02 -34.85 -27.44
CA ALA A 129 -37.14 -35.78 -27.37
C ALA A 129 -37.94 -35.78 -28.68
N SER A 130 -38.49 -36.94 -29.05
CA SER A 130 -39.36 -37.07 -30.22
C SER A 130 -40.61 -36.20 -30.05
N THR A 131 -41.08 -35.55 -31.12
CA THR A 131 -42.27 -34.67 -31.05
C THR A 131 -43.48 -35.42 -30.52
N ALA A 132 -43.70 -36.66 -30.99
CA ALA A 132 -44.78 -37.52 -30.51
C ALA A 132 -44.75 -37.80 -28.99
N SER A 133 -43.57 -37.74 -28.35
CA SER A 133 -43.43 -37.96 -26.90
C SER A 133 -43.70 -36.73 -26.03
N LEU A 134 -43.69 -35.53 -26.62
CA LEU A 134 -43.95 -34.26 -25.91
C LEU A 134 -45.19 -33.51 -26.43
N GLU A 135 -45.94 -34.10 -27.35
CA GLU A 135 -47.20 -33.56 -27.81
C GLU A 135 -48.24 -33.54 -26.68
N GLY A 136 -48.63 -32.34 -26.25
CA GLY A 136 -49.61 -32.13 -25.18
C GLY A 136 -49.05 -32.15 -23.75
N GLU A 137 -47.75 -32.40 -23.58
CA GLU A 137 -47.08 -32.41 -22.28
C GLU A 137 -46.38 -31.06 -22.00
N ALA A 138 -46.38 -30.63 -20.73
CA ALA A 138 -45.66 -29.43 -20.35
C ALA A 138 -44.14 -29.69 -20.25
N GLY A 139 -43.32 -28.74 -20.68
CA GLY A 139 -41.87 -28.83 -20.52
C GLY A 139 -41.42 -28.82 -19.05
N SER A 140 -40.26 -29.40 -18.78
CA SER A 140 -39.65 -29.44 -17.45
C SER A 140 -39.50 -28.03 -16.86
N LYS A 141 -39.88 -27.84 -15.60
CA LYS A 141 -39.97 -26.50 -15.00
C LYS A 141 -38.62 -25.99 -14.50
N MET A 142 -38.42 -24.68 -14.53
CA MET A 142 -37.29 -24.01 -13.87
C MET A 142 -37.83 -22.97 -12.88
N SER A 143 -37.06 -22.72 -11.82
CA SER A 143 -37.39 -21.78 -10.76
C SER A 143 -36.30 -20.72 -10.64
N ILE A 144 -36.69 -19.53 -10.20
CA ILE A 144 -35.77 -18.44 -9.90
C ILE A 144 -35.87 -18.13 -8.41
N GLN A 145 -34.71 -18.06 -7.75
CA GLN A 145 -34.61 -17.73 -6.34
C GLN A 145 -33.74 -16.49 -6.18
N VAL A 146 -34.24 -15.50 -5.44
CA VAL A 146 -33.47 -14.33 -5.04
C VAL A 146 -33.10 -14.49 -3.56
N LEU A 147 -31.79 -14.50 -3.28
CA LEU A 147 -31.21 -14.54 -1.94
C LEU A 147 -30.72 -13.14 -1.57
N LYS A 148 -30.62 -12.89 -0.26
CA LYS A 148 -30.08 -11.63 0.28
C LYS A 148 -28.99 -11.92 1.29
N GLN A 149 -27.91 -11.15 1.21
CA GLN A 149 -26.84 -11.12 2.19
C GLN A 149 -26.70 -9.69 2.71
N THR A 150 -26.73 -9.53 4.03
CA THR A 150 -26.54 -8.23 4.68
C THR A 150 -25.07 -7.90 4.83
N VAL A 151 -24.73 -6.63 4.68
CA VAL A 151 -23.39 -6.08 4.92
C VAL A 151 -23.52 -5.06 6.04
N GLU A 152 -22.73 -5.18 7.10
CA GLU A 152 -22.75 -4.26 8.23
C GLU A 152 -21.45 -3.45 8.30
N ALA A 153 -21.58 -2.14 8.49
CA ALA A 153 -20.42 -1.26 8.58
C ALA A 153 -19.71 -1.39 9.94
N LYS A 154 -18.46 -1.85 9.90
CA LYS A 154 -17.53 -1.86 11.03
C LYS A 154 -16.74 -0.55 11.10
N THR A 155 -16.10 -0.29 12.23
CA THR A 155 -15.40 0.97 12.50
C THR A 155 -13.91 0.71 12.72
N ARG A 156 -13.07 1.57 12.13
CA ARG A 156 -11.66 1.75 12.53
C ARG A 156 -11.46 3.16 13.05
N LYS A 157 -10.63 3.30 14.08
CA LYS A 157 -10.26 4.61 14.63
C LYS A 157 -8.85 4.59 15.16
N LEU A 158 -8.13 5.68 14.96
CA LEU A 158 -6.86 5.95 15.62
C LEU A 158 -6.93 7.33 16.28
N SER A 159 -6.16 7.52 17.34
CA SER A 159 -6.04 8.81 18.02
C SER A 159 -4.60 9.06 18.40
N ALA A 160 -4.19 10.31 18.34
CA ALA A 160 -2.91 10.76 18.86
C ALA A 160 -3.12 11.92 19.83
N ARG A 161 -2.17 12.05 20.74
CA ARG A 161 -2.01 13.20 21.63
C ARG A 161 -0.57 13.66 21.54
N TRP A 162 -0.34 14.95 21.69
CA TRP A 162 1.00 15.52 21.80
C TRP A 162 0.99 16.65 22.81
N THR A 163 2.15 16.99 23.35
CA THR A 163 2.29 18.10 24.29
C THR A 163 2.64 19.38 23.55
N PHE A 164 2.29 20.53 24.13
CA PHE A 164 2.64 21.83 23.53
C PHE A 164 4.15 22.07 23.55
N GLU A 165 4.83 21.60 24.59
CA GLU A 165 6.28 21.69 24.74
C GLU A 165 6.97 20.93 23.60
N ALA A 166 6.52 19.71 23.30
CA ALA A 166 7.07 18.93 22.19
C ALA A 166 6.84 19.61 20.84
N ALA A 167 5.65 20.20 20.62
CA ALA A 167 5.35 20.92 19.39
C ALA A 167 6.20 22.19 19.23
N GLN A 168 6.39 22.95 20.31
CA GLN A 168 7.23 24.15 20.32
C GLN A 168 8.71 23.79 20.09
N ASP A 169 9.20 22.75 20.75
CA ASP A 169 10.58 22.29 20.60
C ASP A 169 10.85 21.76 19.19
N ALA A 170 9.94 20.96 18.63
CA ALA A 170 10.08 20.43 17.26
C ALA A 170 10.01 21.54 16.21
N ASN A 171 9.15 22.55 16.38
CA ASN A 171 9.09 23.68 15.48
C ASN A 171 10.36 24.55 15.58
N SER A 172 10.81 24.86 16.79
CA SER A 172 12.02 25.68 17.02
C SER A 172 13.30 24.98 16.56
N MET A 173 13.42 23.67 16.79
CA MET A 173 14.65 22.93 16.49
C MET A 173 14.72 22.40 15.08
N HIS A 174 13.60 21.88 14.56
CA HIS A 174 13.54 21.14 13.30
C HIS A 174 12.64 21.78 12.24
N GLY A 175 11.91 22.87 12.57
CA GLY A 175 10.93 23.47 11.66
C GLY A 175 9.78 22.52 11.32
N LEU A 176 9.51 21.54 12.19
CA LEU A 176 8.46 20.55 11.98
C LEU A 176 7.16 21.00 12.65
N ASP A 177 6.08 20.91 11.89
CA ASP A 177 4.72 21.00 12.41
C ASP A 177 4.26 19.61 12.85
N ILE A 178 4.28 19.37 14.17
CA ILE A 178 3.85 18.08 14.75
C ILE A 178 2.38 17.79 14.43
N GLU A 179 1.52 18.81 14.40
CA GLU A 179 0.10 18.62 14.15
C GLU A 179 -0.12 18.05 12.75
N ALA A 180 0.44 18.70 11.73
CA ALA A 180 0.34 18.24 10.35
C ALA A 180 0.97 16.85 10.15
N GLU A 181 2.12 16.58 10.77
CA GLU A 181 2.83 15.31 10.61
C GLU A 181 2.07 14.14 11.24
N ILE A 182 1.55 14.30 12.48
CA ILE A 182 0.74 13.28 13.14
C ILE A 182 -0.56 13.04 12.36
N MET A 183 -1.19 14.10 11.87
CA MET A 183 -2.44 13.98 11.10
C MET A 183 -2.25 13.18 9.81
N ALA A 184 -1.17 13.45 9.08
CA ALA A 184 -0.81 12.72 7.88
C ALA A 184 -0.46 11.25 8.21
N ALA A 185 0.32 11.01 9.26
CA ALA A 185 0.74 9.67 9.67
C ALA A 185 -0.45 8.78 10.06
N LEU A 186 -1.40 9.30 10.86
CA LEU A 186 -2.60 8.56 11.25
C LEU A 186 -3.49 8.21 10.06
N ALA A 187 -3.68 9.15 9.15
CA ALA A 187 -4.49 8.93 7.95
C ALA A 187 -3.89 7.83 7.07
N MET A 188 -2.58 7.90 6.81
CA MET A 188 -1.89 6.90 6.00
C MET A 188 -1.90 5.52 6.68
N GLU A 189 -1.72 5.45 8.00
CA GLU A 189 -1.73 4.19 8.75
C GLU A 189 -3.08 3.46 8.63
N ILE A 190 -4.19 4.17 8.80
CA ILE A 190 -5.53 3.58 8.63
C ILE A 190 -5.70 3.01 7.22
N THR A 191 -5.25 3.74 6.19
CA THR A 191 -5.39 3.27 4.81
C THR A 191 -4.51 2.05 4.52
N ALA A 192 -3.29 2.00 5.06
CA ALA A 192 -2.39 0.86 4.92
C ALA A 192 -2.94 -0.39 5.64
N GLU A 193 -3.52 -0.20 6.83
CA GLU A 193 -4.11 -1.29 7.61
C GLU A 193 -5.33 -1.90 6.89
N ILE A 194 -6.20 -1.07 6.30
CA ILE A 194 -7.33 -1.54 5.49
C ILE A 194 -6.85 -2.36 4.28
N ASP A 195 -5.80 -1.91 3.60
CA ASP A 195 -5.23 -2.62 2.46
C ASP A 195 -4.69 -4.01 2.85
N GLN A 196 -3.98 -4.10 3.98
CA GLN A 196 -3.47 -5.38 4.47
C GLN A 196 -4.59 -6.31 4.98
N GLU A 197 -5.64 -5.78 5.62
CA GLU A 197 -6.82 -6.56 6.00
C GLU A 197 -7.47 -7.22 4.77
N ILE A 198 -7.66 -6.45 3.70
CA ILE A 198 -8.28 -6.93 2.45
C ILE A 198 -7.41 -8.00 1.80
N LEU A 199 -6.10 -7.76 1.67
CA LEU A 199 -5.18 -8.74 1.10
C LEU A 199 -5.13 -10.03 1.93
N GLY A 200 -5.11 -9.91 3.26
CA GLY A 200 -5.15 -11.05 4.18
C GLY A 200 -6.43 -11.87 4.01
N SER A 201 -7.58 -11.22 3.95
CA SER A 201 -8.89 -11.86 3.76
C SER A 201 -8.95 -12.58 2.40
N LEU A 202 -8.58 -11.92 1.31
CA LEU A 202 -8.50 -12.54 -0.02
C LEU A 202 -7.52 -13.72 -0.07
N SER A 203 -6.39 -13.64 0.62
CA SER A 203 -5.41 -14.74 0.68
C SER A 203 -5.94 -15.99 1.41
N SER A 204 -6.84 -15.77 2.38
CA SER A 204 -7.50 -16.83 3.15
C SER A 204 -8.69 -17.44 2.39
N LEU A 205 -9.38 -16.63 1.59
CA LEU A 205 -10.46 -17.05 0.69
C LEU A 205 -9.93 -17.87 -0.50
N ALA A 206 -8.72 -17.54 -0.98
CA ALA A 206 -8.14 -18.16 -2.16
C ALA A 206 -7.84 -19.65 -1.96
N THR A 207 -8.38 -20.47 -2.86
CA THR A 207 -8.01 -21.90 -2.95
C THR A 207 -6.61 -22.03 -3.54
N THR A 208 -5.80 -22.92 -2.96
CA THR A 208 -4.47 -23.26 -3.53
C THR A 208 -4.69 -24.04 -4.83
N GLY A 209 -4.48 -23.38 -5.96
CA GLY A 209 -4.74 -23.95 -7.28
C GLY A 209 -3.51 -24.60 -7.92
N ALA A 210 -2.30 -24.16 -7.56
CA ALA A 210 -1.05 -24.80 -7.97
C ALA A 210 0.04 -24.59 -6.92
N THR A 211 1.09 -25.42 -7.01
CA THR A 211 2.31 -25.27 -6.22
C THR A 211 3.49 -25.09 -7.15
N TYR A 212 4.27 -24.04 -6.93
CA TYR A 212 5.54 -23.81 -7.58
C TYR A 212 6.67 -24.12 -6.60
N ASP A 213 7.32 -25.26 -6.81
CA ASP A 213 8.54 -25.64 -6.10
C ASP A 213 9.72 -25.56 -7.06
N MET A 214 10.63 -24.62 -6.81
CA MET A 214 11.80 -24.42 -7.68
C MET A 214 12.74 -25.64 -7.70
N SER A 215 12.75 -26.44 -6.64
CA SER A 215 13.59 -27.64 -6.54
C SER A 215 12.99 -28.87 -7.22
N ALA A 216 11.68 -28.86 -7.48
CA ALA A 216 10.98 -29.98 -8.08
C ALA A 216 11.42 -30.27 -9.52
N SER A 217 11.19 -31.50 -9.97
CA SER A 217 11.38 -31.88 -11.37
C SER A 217 10.25 -31.32 -12.21
N PHE A 218 10.61 -30.53 -13.22
CA PHE A 218 9.67 -29.97 -14.19
C PHE A 218 9.55 -30.88 -15.42
N THR A 219 8.54 -30.64 -16.26
CA THR A 219 8.42 -31.34 -17.55
C THR A 219 9.54 -30.88 -18.48
N GLY A 220 10.46 -31.79 -18.81
CA GLY A 220 11.70 -31.49 -19.53
C GLY A 220 12.90 -31.29 -18.60
N THR A 221 14.10 -31.25 -19.16
CA THR A 221 15.34 -31.06 -18.38
C THR A 221 15.73 -29.57 -18.44
N PRO A 222 15.47 -28.77 -17.39
CA PRO A 222 15.88 -27.36 -17.39
C PRO A 222 17.41 -27.27 -17.34
N THR A 223 18.01 -26.58 -18.30
CA THR A 223 19.47 -26.40 -18.37
C THR A 223 19.90 -25.16 -17.60
N PHE A 224 19.05 -24.12 -17.58
CA PHE A 224 19.31 -22.86 -16.88
C PHE A 224 18.26 -22.57 -15.80
N ILE A 225 18.64 -21.75 -14.81
CA ILE A 225 17.76 -21.30 -13.74
C ILE A 225 16.56 -20.50 -14.30
N GLY A 226 16.78 -19.69 -15.33
CA GLY A 226 15.74 -18.90 -15.98
C GLY A 226 14.61 -19.75 -16.59
N ASP A 227 14.88 -21.01 -16.95
CA ASP A 227 13.86 -21.93 -17.47
C ASP A 227 12.95 -22.42 -16.34
N ARG A 228 13.52 -22.61 -15.13
CA ARG A 228 12.73 -22.92 -13.93
C ARG A 228 11.86 -21.73 -13.52
N HIS A 229 12.34 -20.50 -13.70
CA HIS A 229 11.57 -19.29 -13.42
C HIS A 229 10.39 -19.12 -14.38
N ALA A 230 10.54 -19.51 -15.66
CA ALA A 230 9.48 -19.44 -16.65
C ALA A 230 8.25 -20.31 -16.32
N VAL A 231 8.44 -21.38 -15.53
CA VAL A 231 7.34 -22.24 -15.07
C VAL A 231 6.34 -21.45 -14.22
N LEU A 232 6.80 -20.51 -13.38
CA LEU A 232 5.90 -19.69 -12.56
C LEU A 232 4.93 -18.87 -13.43
N ALA A 233 5.43 -18.25 -14.50
CA ALA A 233 4.60 -17.51 -15.45
C ALA A 233 3.59 -18.43 -16.16
N THR A 234 3.97 -19.67 -16.47
CA THR A 234 3.08 -20.66 -17.07
C THR A 234 1.97 -21.08 -16.10
N LEU A 235 2.31 -21.34 -14.83
CA LEU A 235 1.35 -21.66 -13.77
C LEU A 235 0.36 -20.50 -13.54
N ILE A 236 0.83 -19.25 -13.57
CA ILE A 236 -0.03 -18.06 -13.48
C ILE A 236 -1.08 -18.06 -14.60
N ASN A 237 -0.67 -18.30 -15.85
CA ASN A 237 -1.61 -18.35 -16.98
C ASN A 237 -2.58 -19.53 -16.88
N GLN A 238 -2.11 -20.70 -16.44
CA GLN A 238 -2.98 -21.85 -16.20
C GLN A 238 -4.04 -21.54 -15.15
N GLN A 239 -3.64 -20.99 -14.01
CA GLN A 239 -4.55 -20.62 -12.93
C GLN A 239 -5.52 -19.51 -13.35
N ALA A 240 -5.07 -18.55 -14.16
CA ALA A 240 -5.95 -17.53 -14.72
C ALA A 240 -7.07 -18.12 -15.57
N ASN A 241 -6.77 -19.13 -16.41
CA ASN A 241 -7.77 -19.84 -17.20
C ASN A 241 -8.71 -20.71 -16.34
N LEU A 242 -8.20 -21.33 -15.27
CA LEU A 242 -9.04 -22.08 -14.33
C LEU A 242 -10.01 -21.17 -13.58
N VAL A 243 -9.60 -19.95 -13.19
CA VAL A 243 -10.50 -18.92 -12.66
C VAL A 243 -11.59 -18.57 -13.69
N ALA A 244 -11.25 -18.49 -14.98
CA ALA A 244 -12.23 -18.27 -16.06
C ALA A 244 -13.28 -19.39 -16.14
N GLN A 245 -12.84 -20.64 -16.03
CA GLN A 245 -13.73 -21.80 -16.06
C GLN A 245 -14.67 -21.83 -14.86
N ARG A 246 -14.16 -21.52 -13.66
CA ARG A 246 -14.96 -21.50 -12.42
C ARG A 246 -15.94 -20.34 -12.37
N THR A 247 -15.56 -19.13 -12.80
CA THR A 247 -16.43 -17.95 -12.72
C THR A 247 -17.35 -17.80 -13.94
N ARG A 248 -16.95 -18.31 -15.12
CA ARG A 248 -17.56 -18.01 -16.43
C ARG A 248 -17.69 -16.51 -16.72
N ARG A 249 -16.87 -15.67 -16.09
CA ARG A 249 -16.84 -14.21 -16.31
C ARG A 249 -15.63 -13.78 -17.13
N GLY A 250 -14.46 -14.32 -16.80
CA GLY A 250 -13.22 -14.05 -17.50
C GLY A 250 -12.02 -14.65 -16.80
N ALA A 251 -10.88 -14.69 -17.49
CA ALA A 251 -9.62 -15.10 -16.90
C ALA A 251 -9.15 -14.07 -15.86
N ALA A 252 -8.46 -14.54 -14.81
CA ALA A 252 -7.87 -13.65 -13.82
C ALA A 252 -7.05 -12.54 -14.50
N ASN A 253 -7.20 -11.31 -14.01
CA ASN A 253 -6.67 -10.10 -14.65
C ASN A 253 -5.81 -9.24 -13.71
N TRP A 254 -5.68 -9.64 -12.44
CA TRP A 254 -4.70 -9.09 -11.53
C TRP A 254 -4.00 -10.18 -10.73
N ALA A 255 -2.75 -9.92 -10.33
CA ALA A 255 -1.97 -10.75 -9.44
C ALA A 255 -1.25 -9.89 -8.40
N VAL A 256 -1.19 -10.37 -7.16
CA VAL A 256 -0.42 -9.78 -6.06
C VAL A 256 0.68 -10.76 -5.67
N ILE A 257 1.93 -10.30 -5.68
CA ILE A 257 3.12 -11.11 -5.43
C ILE A 257 4.05 -10.47 -4.41
N SER A 258 4.95 -11.27 -3.83
CA SER A 258 6.05 -10.76 -3.01
C SER A 258 7.21 -10.19 -3.88
N PRO A 259 8.11 -9.37 -3.31
CA PRO A 259 9.27 -8.84 -4.03
C PRO A 259 10.24 -9.92 -4.58
N SER A 260 10.36 -11.04 -3.88
CA SER A 260 11.16 -12.21 -4.29
C SER A 260 10.50 -12.93 -5.47
N ALA A 261 9.18 -13.17 -5.42
CA ALA A 261 8.43 -13.75 -6.54
C ALA A 261 8.44 -12.82 -7.77
N LEU A 262 8.44 -11.50 -7.59
CA LEU A 262 8.65 -10.55 -8.68
C LEU A 262 10.01 -10.75 -9.35
N THR A 263 11.07 -10.96 -8.57
CA THR A 263 12.42 -11.19 -9.09
C THR A 263 12.48 -12.46 -9.95
N VAL A 264 11.76 -13.52 -9.56
CA VAL A 264 11.58 -14.73 -10.38
C VAL A 264 10.92 -14.41 -11.71
N LEU A 265 9.81 -13.66 -11.70
CA LEU A 265 9.08 -13.31 -12.92
C LEU A 265 9.91 -12.44 -13.88
N GLN A 266 10.75 -11.56 -13.36
CA GLN A 266 11.62 -10.70 -14.15
C GLN A 266 12.82 -11.43 -14.76
N SER A 267 13.31 -12.48 -14.09
CA SER A 267 14.51 -13.23 -14.50
C SER A 267 14.20 -14.47 -15.35
N ALA A 268 12.93 -14.73 -15.68
CA ALA A 268 12.55 -15.86 -16.52
C ALA A 268 13.03 -15.70 -17.97
N THR A 269 13.57 -16.78 -18.56
CA THR A 269 14.16 -16.81 -19.93
C THR A 269 13.16 -16.40 -21.02
N THR A 270 11.87 -16.66 -20.81
CA THR A 270 10.75 -16.29 -21.70
C THR A 270 9.75 -15.36 -21.01
N SER A 271 10.25 -14.42 -20.20
CA SER A 271 9.39 -13.45 -19.53
C SER A 271 8.67 -12.55 -20.55
N ALA A 272 7.36 -12.74 -20.70
CA ALA A 272 6.45 -11.79 -21.35
C ALA A 272 5.92 -10.75 -20.34
N PHE A 273 6.69 -10.52 -19.27
CA PHE A 273 6.41 -9.51 -18.26
C PHE A 273 6.90 -8.16 -18.79
N ALA A 274 5.96 -7.26 -19.08
CA ALA A 274 6.26 -5.89 -19.46
C ALA A 274 6.19 -5.02 -18.21
N ARG A 275 7.34 -4.43 -17.82
CA ARG A 275 7.37 -3.41 -16.78
C ARG A 275 6.63 -2.17 -17.26
N THR A 276 5.91 -1.49 -16.37
CA THR A 276 5.22 -0.24 -16.72
C THR A 276 6.22 0.86 -17.03
N THR A 277 6.03 1.56 -18.15
CA THR A 277 6.83 2.71 -18.59
C THR A 277 6.22 4.06 -18.16
N GLU A 278 5.24 4.03 -17.25
CA GLU A 278 4.65 5.24 -16.69
C GLU A 278 5.58 5.82 -15.62
N GLY A 279 6.50 6.67 -16.08
CA GLY A 279 7.56 7.29 -15.29
C GLY A 279 8.93 6.91 -15.84
N THR A 280 9.71 7.91 -16.23
CA THR A 280 11.15 7.79 -16.50
C THR A 280 11.82 6.91 -15.46
N PHE A 281 12.81 6.11 -15.89
CA PHE A 281 13.58 5.13 -15.11
C PHE A 281 14.02 5.65 -13.73
N GLU A 282 13.10 5.70 -12.79
CA GLU A 282 13.32 6.02 -11.39
C GLU A 282 13.48 4.70 -10.65
N ALA A 283 14.28 4.77 -9.59
CA ALA A 283 14.63 3.68 -8.68
C ALA A 283 13.34 3.05 -8.07
N PRO A 284 13.39 2.02 -7.20
CA PRO A 284 12.17 1.34 -6.74
C PRO A 284 11.26 2.34 -6.01
N THR A 285 10.33 2.94 -6.75
CA THR A 285 9.32 3.81 -6.21
C THR A 285 8.40 2.92 -5.41
N ASN A 286 7.91 3.44 -4.30
CA ASN A 286 7.03 2.75 -3.36
C ASN A 286 5.62 2.50 -3.94
N THR A 287 5.54 2.32 -5.25
CA THR A 287 4.36 2.05 -6.03
C THR A 287 4.16 0.54 -6.04
N LYS A 288 2.99 0.10 -5.60
CA LYS A 288 2.67 -1.33 -5.57
C LYS A 288 2.40 -1.88 -6.97
N PHE A 289 2.11 -1.07 -7.99
CA PHE A 289 1.92 -1.54 -9.36
C PHE A 289 3.25 -1.60 -10.11
N VAL A 290 3.60 -2.76 -10.67
CA VAL A 290 4.95 -3.00 -11.21
C VAL A 290 4.95 -3.25 -12.72
N GLY A 291 3.85 -3.78 -13.26
CA GLY A 291 3.84 -4.16 -14.66
C GLY A 291 2.60 -4.95 -15.06
N THR A 292 2.61 -5.38 -16.31
CA THR A 292 1.62 -6.31 -16.86
C THR A 292 2.30 -7.57 -17.37
N LEU A 293 1.79 -8.74 -17.00
CA LEU A 293 2.17 -10.02 -17.59
C LEU A 293 1.28 -10.27 -18.82
N ASN A 294 1.88 -10.61 -19.96
CA ASN A 294 1.15 -10.90 -21.21
C ASN A 294 0.19 -9.79 -21.67
N SER A 295 0.45 -8.52 -21.30
CA SER A 295 -0.42 -7.35 -21.58
C SER A 295 -1.87 -7.47 -21.10
N THR A 296 -2.19 -8.46 -20.27
CA THR A 296 -3.57 -8.81 -19.87
C THR A 296 -3.73 -8.89 -18.35
N MET A 297 -2.67 -9.28 -17.64
CA MET A 297 -2.65 -9.43 -16.19
C MET A 297 -1.89 -8.28 -15.55
N ARG A 298 -2.53 -7.48 -14.70
CA ARG A 298 -1.88 -6.43 -13.89
C ARG A 298 -1.18 -7.04 -12.68
N VAL A 299 0.10 -6.75 -12.49
CA VAL A 299 0.90 -7.32 -11.39
C VAL A 299 1.20 -6.25 -10.36
N TYR A 300 0.83 -6.55 -9.12
CA TYR A 300 1.06 -5.73 -7.95
C TYR A 300 2.02 -6.43 -6.98
N VAL A 301 2.80 -5.65 -6.24
CA VAL A 301 3.70 -6.14 -5.20
C VAL A 301 3.15 -5.78 -3.83
N ASN A 302 3.09 -6.78 -2.95
CA ASN A 302 2.89 -6.57 -1.53
C ASN A 302 4.24 -6.66 -0.79
N THR A 303 4.79 -5.51 -0.42
CA THR A 303 6.06 -5.44 0.34
C THR A 303 5.95 -5.96 1.77
N TYR A 304 4.73 -6.11 2.30
CA TYR A 304 4.45 -6.61 3.64
C TYR A 304 4.11 -8.11 3.67
N ALA A 305 4.23 -8.81 2.54
CA ALA A 305 3.92 -10.24 2.47
C ALA A 305 4.86 -11.07 3.37
N SER A 306 4.29 -11.96 4.16
CA SER A 306 5.04 -12.89 5.03
C SER A 306 5.54 -14.15 4.31
N ASN A 307 4.96 -14.43 3.13
CA ASN A 307 5.25 -15.58 2.29
C ASN A 307 5.37 -15.13 0.82
N ASP A 308 5.89 -16.04 -0.01
CA ASP A 308 6.14 -15.78 -1.44
C ASP A 308 5.00 -16.23 -2.35
N ASP A 309 3.85 -16.58 -1.76
CA ASP A 309 2.69 -17.04 -2.49
C ASP A 309 2.19 -15.97 -3.46
N VAL A 310 1.78 -16.42 -4.65
CA VAL A 310 1.17 -15.55 -5.65
C VAL A 310 -0.34 -15.64 -5.51
N LEU A 311 -0.98 -14.50 -5.22
CA LEU A 311 -2.44 -14.37 -5.22
C LEU A 311 -2.89 -13.87 -6.59
N LEU A 312 -3.81 -14.59 -7.23
CA LEU A 312 -4.43 -14.21 -8.48
C LEU A 312 -5.92 -13.97 -8.26
N GLY A 313 -6.50 -13.06 -9.03
CA GLY A 313 -7.95 -12.96 -9.07
C GLY A 313 -8.50 -12.25 -10.28
N TYR A 314 -9.82 -12.31 -10.38
CA TYR A 314 -10.59 -11.67 -11.42
C TYR A 314 -11.42 -10.51 -10.84
N LYS A 315 -11.33 -9.35 -11.48
CA LYS A 315 -12.25 -8.22 -11.30
C LYS A 315 -12.81 -7.81 -12.68
N GLY A 316 -14.13 -7.80 -12.84
CA GLY A 316 -14.78 -7.32 -14.05
C GLY A 316 -14.62 -5.80 -14.24
N GLN A 317 -15.07 -5.29 -15.40
CA GLN A 317 -15.05 -3.84 -15.67
C GLN A 317 -16.03 -3.06 -14.77
N GLY A 318 -17.05 -3.73 -14.24
CA GLY A 318 -17.98 -3.15 -13.27
C GLY A 318 -17.63 -3.53 -11.83
N GLU A 319 -17.99 -2.66 -10.88
CA GLU A 319 -17.73 -2.85 -9.44
C GLU A 319 -18.58 -3.94 -8.76
N ILE A 320 -19.46 -4.60 -9.52
CA ILE A 320 -20.33 -5.69 -9.05
C ILE A 320 -19.72 -7.07 -9.28
N ASP A 321 -18.66 -7.17 -10.08
CA ASP A 321 -18.08 -8.45 -10.50
C ASP A 321 -16.67 -8.60 -9.91
N ALA A 322 -16.62 -9.00 -8.65
CA ALA A 322 -15.38 -9.14 -7.89
C ALA A 322 -15.52 -10.24 -6.83
N ALA A 323 -14.37 -10.74 -6.34
CA ALA A 323 -14.33 -11.76 -5.28
C ALA A 323 -14.90 -11.25 -3.94
N ALA A 324 -14.64 -9.98 -3.64
CA ALA A 324 -15.05 -9.32 -2.40
C ALA A 324 -15.51 -7.90 -2.70
N PHE A 325 -16.31 -7.34 -1.78
CA PHE A 325 -16.81 -5.98 -1.87
C PHE A 325 -16.37 -5.16 -0.66
N TYR A 326 -15.75 -4.02 -0.94
CA TYR A 326 -15.50 -2.97 0.03
C TYR A 326 -16.60 -1.92 -0.07
N CYS A 327 -17.30 -1.74 1.04
CA CYS A 327 -18.49 -0.92 1.10
C CYS A 327 -18.28 0.27 2.03
N PRO A 328 -17.71 1.39 1.57
CA PRO A 328 -17.48 2.55 2.41
C PRO A 328 -18.82 3.16 2.83
N TYR A 329 -18.99 3.43 4.13
CA TYR A 329 -20.16 4.12 4.66
C TYR A 329 -19.82 5.55 5.09
N VAL A 330 -18.77 5.69 5.90
CA VAL A 330 -18.26 6.98 6.33
C VAL A 330 -16.79 7.02 5.97
N PRO A 331 -16.37 7.94 5.08
CA PRO A 331 -14.96 8.08 4.71
C PRO A 331 -14.14 8.50 5.94
N LEU A 332 -12.82 8.61 5.77
CA LEU A 332 -11.94 9.04 6.85
C LEU A 332 -12.36 10.44 7.35
N MET A 333 -12.93 10.51 8.56
CA MET A 333 -13.31 11.75 9.24
C MET A 333 -12.31 12.04 10.35
N SER A 334 -11.84 13.28 10.41
CA SER A 334 -11.06 13.80 11.53
C SER A 334 -12.01 14.46 12.55
N SER A 335 -11.70 14.30 13.84
CA SER A 335 -12.34 15.08 14.90
C SER A 335 -11.94 16.56 14.90
N GLY A 336 -10.90 16.93 14.15
CA GLY A 336 -10.13 18.15 14.42
C GLY A 336 -9.33 18.02 15.71
N VAL A 337 -8.44 19.00 15.95
CA VAL A 337 -7.68 19.07 17.20
C VAL A 337 -8.59 19.56 18.31
N VAL A 338 -8.72 18.76 19.36
CA VAL A 338 -9.49 19.06 20.56
C VAL A 338 -8.54 19.07 21.75
N VAL A 339 -8.67 20.07 22.61
CA VAL A 339 -7.86 20.17 23.83
C VAL A 339 -8.54 19.39 24.94
N ASP A 340 -7.84 18.44 25.56
CA ASP A 340 -8.34 17.71 26.72
C ASP A 340 -8.51 18.69 27.90
N PRO A 341 -9.70 18.84 28.50
CA PRO A 341 -9.93 19.78 29.61
C PRO A 341 -9.15 19.42 30.89
N SER A 342 -8.61 18.20 31.00
CA SER A 342 -7.87 17.74 32.17
C SER A 342 -6.37 17.98 32.09
N SER A 343 -5.75 17.70 30.94
CA SER A 343 -4.31 17.90 30.71
C SER A 343 -3.98 19.15 29.89
N PHE A 344 -4.97 19.77 29.26
CA PHE A 344 -4.82 20.81 28.25
C PHE A 344 -3.96 20.40 27.05
N GLU A 345 -3.72 19.11 26.82
CA GLU A 345 -2.96 18.65 25.67
C GLU A 345 -3.85 18.57 24.41
N PRO A 346 -3.31 18.90 23.23
CA PRO A 346 -3.94 18.60 21.94
C PRO A 346 -4.15 17.10 21.72
N VAL A 347 -5.37 16.74 21.36
CA VAL A 347 -5.78 15.38 20.99
C VAL A 347 -6.49 15.42 19.65
N VAL A 348 -6.19 14.46 18.78
CA VAL A 348 -6.92 14.26 17.53
C VAL A 348 -7.29 12.81 17.33
N SER A 349 -8.41 12.57 16.66
CA SER A 349 -8.83 11.23 16.28
C SER A 349 -9.29 11.20 14.83
N PHE A 350 -8.95 10.12 14.15
CA PHE A 350 -9.53 9.74 12.87
C PHE A 350 -10.44 8.55 13.04
N MET A 351 -11.54 8.54 12.29
CA MET A 351 -12.50 7.45 12.26
C MET A 351 -12.92 7.17 10.82
N THR A 352 -13.07 5.91 10.47
CA THR A 352 -13.67 5.46 9.21
C THR A 352 -14.65 4.32 9.50
N ARG A 353 -15.71 4.22 8.69
CA ARG A 353 -16.67 3.12 8.77
C ARG A 353 -16.91 2.51 7.40
N TYR A 354 -16.80 1.20 7.33
CA TYR A 354 -16.99 0.45 6.09
C TYR A 354 -17.43 -0.98 6.37
N GLY A 355 -18.12 -1.58 5.41
CA GLY A 355 -18.38 -3.01 5.38
C GLY A 355 -17.37 -3.71 4.48
N TYR A 356 -16.92 -4.88 4.89
CA TYR A 356 -16.20 -5.81 4.02
C TYR A 356 -17.01 -7.10 3.95
N VAL A 357 -17.26 -7.58 2.73
CA VAL A 357 -18.06 -8.79 2.53
C VAL A 357 -17.51 -9.65 1.41
N GLU A 358 -17.47 -10.95 1.70
CA GLU A 358 -17.22 -12.02 0.74
C GLU A 358 -18.50 -12.87 0.62
N LEU A 359 -18.89 -13.24 -0.59
CA LEU A 359 -20.08 -14.07 -0.83
C LEU A 359 -19.73 -15.56 -0.71
N THR A 360 -19.41 -16.02 0.51
CA THR A 360 -18.98 -17.40 0.80
C THR A 360 -20.10 -18.32 1.29
N ASN A 361 -21.19 -17.76 1.82
CA ASN A 361 -22.28 -18.54 2.38
C ASN A 361 -23.25 -19.01 1.29
N THR A 362 -23.32 -20.32 1.04
CA THR A 362 -24.21 -20.92 0.04
C THR A 362 -25.70 -20.83 0.38
N ALA A 363 -26.05 -20.62 1.65
CA ALA A 363 -27.43 -20.49 2.11
C ALA A 363 -27.98 -19.06 1.96
N SER A 364 -27.14 -18.03 2.07
CA SER A 364 -27.54 -16.62 1.99
C SER A 364 -27.02 -15.88 0.74
N SER A 365 -26.07 -16.47 0.01
CA SER A 365 -25.54 -15.91 -1.24
C SER A 365 -25.11 -17.00 -2.23
N LEU A 366 -24.39 -16.60 -3.29
CA LEU A 366 -23.91 -17.51 -4.32
C LEU A 366 -22.79 -18.46 -3.81
N GLY A 367 -22.12 -18.13 -2.70
CA GLY A 367 -21.07 -18.97 -2.13
C GLY A 367 -19.83 -19.13 -3.04
N ASN A 368 -19.72 -18.33 -4.09
CA ASN A 368 -18.75 -18.48 -5.19
C ASN A 368 -17.58 -17.49 -5.10
N ALA A 369 -17.44 -16.73 -4.01
CA ALA A 369 -16.37 -15.75 -3.86
C ALA A 369 -14.96 -16.37 -4.03
N ALA A 370 -14.76 -17.61 -3.58
CA ALA A 370 -13.50 -18.35 -3.73
C ALA A 370 -13.18 -18.75 -5.18
N ASP A 371 -14.16 -18.75 -6.08
CA ASP A 371 -13.95 -19.07 -7.50
C ASP A 371 -13.25 -17.95 -8.25
N TYR A 372 -13.39 -16.70 -7.76
CA TYR A 372 -12.78 -15.50 -8.33
C TYR A 372 -11.30 -15.37 -8.02
N VAL A 373 -10.80 -16.09 -7.02
CA VAL A 373 -9.41 -16.02 -6.55
C VAL A 373 -8.73 -17.38 -6.63
N SER A 374 -7.42 -17.38 -6.86
CA SER A 374 -6.58 -18.57 -6.81
C SER A 374 -5.24 -18.20 -6.22
N LYS A 375 -4.65 -19.13 -5.47
CA LYS A 375 -3.32 -18.97 -4.90
C LYS A 375 -2.36 -19.98 -5.51
N ILE A 376 -1.16 -19.53 -5.86
CA ILE A 376 -0.04 -20.41 -6.17
C ILE A 376 0.89 -20.41 -4.96
N ALA A 377 1.02 -21.56 -4.32
CA ALA A 377 1.95 -21.73 -3.22
C ALA A 377 3.37 -21.77 -3.77
N VAL A 378 4.27 -20.91 -3.27
CA VAL A 378 5.65 -20.83 -3.77
C VAL A 378 6.60 -21.35 -2.70
N SER A 379 7.47 -22.29 -3.06
CA SER A 379 8.44 -22.91 -2.16
C SER A 379 9.83 -23.00 -2.76
N ASN A 380 10.84 -22.97 -1.88
CA ASN A 380 12.25 -23.21 -2.19
C ASN A 380 12.84 -22.24 -3.23
N LEU A 381 12.44 -20.97 -3.23
CA LEU A 381 13.04 -19.96 -4.11
C LEU A 381 14.54 -19.83 -3.84
N SER A 382 15.35 -20.06 -4.88
CA SER A 382 16.79 -19.77 -4.90
C SER A 382 17.09 -18.83 -6.05
N PHE A 383 17.99 -17.86 -5.83
CA PHE A 383 18.35 -16.87 -6.84
C PHE A 383 19.79 -17.04 -7.35
N VAL A 384 20.53 -18.01 -6.79
CA VAL A 384 21.94 -18.32 -7.07
C VAL A 384 22.12 -19.83 -7.20
#